data_AF-A0A951GA83-F1
#
_entry.id   AF-A0A951GA83-F1
#
_cell.length_a   1.000
_cell.length_b   1.000
_cell.length_c   1.000
_cell.angle_alpha   90.00
_cell.angle_beta   90.00
_cell.angle_gamma   90.00
#
_symmetry.space_group_name_H-M   'P 1'
#
loop_
_entity.id
_entity.type
_entity.pdbx_description
1 polymer ?
#
loop_
_entity_poly.entity_id
_entity_poly.type
_entity_poly.pdbx_seq_one_letter_code
_entity_poly.pdbx_strand_id
1 'polypeptide(L)' 'MTEKPTTPARKRRPARKPATRQRKPTHREISVRAYFIHLEEPGSDQLRNWLRAERELTAA' A
#
# COMPACT_ATOMS: atom_id res chain seq x y z
N MET A 1 43.55 -27.50 34.75
CA MET A 1 43.56 -26.90 33.39
C MET A 1 42.21 -26.26 33.15
N THR A 2 42.23 -25.02 32.68
CA THR A 2 41.14 -24.02 32.67
C THR A 2 39.93 -24.36 31.82
N GLU A 3 38.73 -24.32 32.42
CA GLU A 3 37.45 -24.31 31.70
C GLU A 3 37.19 -22.92 31.09
N LYS A 4 36.83 -22.88 29.81
CA LYS A 4 36.40 -21.65 29.13
C LYS A 4 34.87 -21.66 29.04
N PRO A 5 34.14 -20.66 29.57
CA PRO A 5 32.71 -20.58 29.32
C PRO A 5 32.47 -20.01 27.92
N THR A 6 31.95 -20.85 27.02
CA THR A 6 31.45 -20.44 25.70
C THR A 6 30.07 -19.82 25.86
N THR A 7 29.97 -18.51 25.67
CA THR A 7 28.71 -17.77 25.66
C THR A 7 27.88 -18.10 24.41
N PRO A 8 26.60 -18.49 24.51
CA PRO A 8 25.78 -18.76 23.34
C PRO A 8 25.37 -17.45 22.65
N ALA A 9 25.71 -17.33 21.35
CA ALA A 9 25.34 -16.20 20.51
C ALA A 9 23.81 -16.06 20.41
N ARG A 10 23.30 -14.91 20.85
CA ARG A 10 21.88 -14.55 20.83
C ARG A 10 21.36 -14.49 19.39
N LYS A 11 20.56 -15.46 18.98
CA LYS A 11 19.87 -15.47 17.68
C LYS A 11 19.00 -14.23 17.55
N ARG A 12 19.34 -13.35 16.60
CA ARG A 12 18.53 -12.17 16.24
C ARG A 12 17.26 -12.65 15.55
N ARG A 13 16.10 -12.39 16.17
CA ARG A 13 14.80 -12.64 15.54
C ARG A 13 14.62 -11.68 14.36
N PRO A 14 14.11 -12.13 13.20
CA PRO A 14 13.80 -11.22 12.11
C PRO A 14 12.71 -10.24 12.57
N ALA A 15 12.94 -8.95 12.32
CA ALA A 15 11.97 -7.91 12.59
C ALA A 15 10.71 -8.19 11.77
N ARG A 16 9.55 -8.31 12.43
CA ARG A 16 8.26 -8.42 11.76
C ARG A 16 8.05 -7.11 10.99
N LYS A 17 8.05 -7.19 9.65
CA LYS A 17 7.65 -6.06 8.80
C LYS A 17 6.23 -5.65 9.21
N PRO A 18 5.95 -4.36 9.43
CA PRO A 18 4.58 -3.92 9.68
C PRO A 18 3.75 -4.30 8.46
N ALA A 19 2.65 -5.02 8.68
CA ALA A 19 1.68 -5.25 7.63
C ALA A 19 1.13 -3.88 7.23
N THR A 20 1.56 -3.36 6.09
CA THR A 20 0.93 -2.19 5.46
C THR A 20 -0.48 -2.62 5.12
N ARG A 21 -1.42 -2.35 6.02
CA ARG A 21 -2.83 -2.62 5.82
C ARG A 21 -3.23 -1.78 4.61
N GLN A 22 -3.40 -2.44 3.45
CA GLN A 22 -3.79 -1.74 2.23
C GLN A 22 -5.07 -0.96 2.52
N ARG A 23 -4.98 0.35 2.36
CA ARG A 23 -6.08 1.26 2.62
C ARG A 23 -7.11 1.05 1.52
N LYS A 24 -8.35 0.73 1.89
CA LYS A 24 -9.44 0.74 0.91
C LYS A 24 -9.88 2.19 0.70
N PRO A 25 -9.81 2.73 -0.52
CA PRO A 25 -10.30 4.07 -0.79
C PRO A 25 -11.81 4.14 -0.59
N THR A 26 -12.28 5.28 -0.12
CA THR A 26 -13.72 5.54 0.02
C THR A 26 -14.33 5.92 -1.32
N HIS A 27 -15.65 5.70 -1.49
CA HIS A 27 -16.36 6.10 -2.71
C HIS A 27 -16.20 7.60 -3.01
N ARG A 28 -16.11 8.45 -1.98
CA ARG A 28 -15.90 9.89 -2.13
C ARG A 28 -14.52 10.21 -2.72
N GLU A 29 -13.49 9.48 -2.32
CA GLU A 29 -12.15 9.68 -2.87
C GLU A 29 -12.08 9.22 -4.31
N ILE A 30 -12.71 8.07 -4.62
CA ILE A 30 -12.79 7.54 -5.98
C ILE A 30 -13.56 8.52 -6.88
N SER A 31 -14.68 9.07 -6.43
CA SER A 31 -15.47 10.02 -7.22
C SER A 31 -14.71 11.32 -7.51
N VAL A 32 -13.99 11.86 -6.52
CA VAL A 32 -13.15 13.05 -6.70
C VAL A 32 -12.03 12.75 -7.70
N ARG A 33 -11.34 11.62 -7.58
CA ARG A 33 -10.26 11.28 -8.52
C ARG A 33 -10.79 11.02 -9.93
N ALA A 34 -11.94 10.34 -10.07
CA ALA A 34 -12.59 10.10 -11.35
C ALA A 34 -13.03 11.41 -12.04
N TYR A 35 -13.49 12.40 -11.25
CA TYR A 35 -13.81 13.73 -11.77
C TYR A 35 -12.58 14.43 -12.37
N PHE A 36 -11.43 14.38 -11.69
CA PHE A 36 -10.19 14.94 -12.24
C PHE A 36 -9.72 14.22 -13.50
N ILE A 37 -9.83 12.89 -13.54
CA ILE A 37 -9.50 12.11 -14.76
C ILE A 37 -10.40 12.54 -15.93
N HIS A 38 -11.69 12.75 -15.69
CA HIS A 38 -12.62 13.23 -16.71
C HIS A 38 -12.25 14.63 -17.25
N LEU A 39 -11.71 15.51 -16.40
CA LEU A 39 -11.20 16.81 -16.82
C LEU A 39 -9.90 16.71 -17.62
N GLU A 40 -9.00 15.79 -17.24
CA GLU A 40 -7.74 15.53 -17.95
C GLU A 40 -7.97 14.91 -19.34
N GLU A 41 -8.99 14.05 -19.47
CA GLU A 41 -9.31 13.34 -20.71
C GLU A 41 -10.80 13.53 -21.09
N PRO A 42 -11.15 14.68 -21.70
CA PRO A 42 -12.51 14.97 -22.12
C PRO A 42 -13.02 13.92 -23.12
N GLY A 43 -14.23 13.42 -22.89
CA GLY A 43 -14.85 12.38 -23.73
C GLY A 43 -14.51 10.94 -23.34
N SER A 44 -13.70 10.74 -22.30
CA SER A 44 -13.48 9.41 -21.70
C SER A 44 -14.73 8.91 -20.97
N ASP A 45 -14.94 7.59 -21.02
CA ASP A 45 -16.05 6.92 -20.38
C ASP A 45 -16.00 7.04 -18.84
N GLN A 46 -17.14 7.39 -18.23
CA GLN A 46 -17.22 7.65 -16.80
C GLN A 46 -16.89 6.41 -15.95
N LEU A 47 -17.31 5.22 -16.39
CA LEU A 47 -17.02 3.97 -15.69
C LEU A 47 -15.52 3.62 -15.80
N ARG A 48 -14.90 3.83 -16.96
CA ARG A 48 -13.44 3.70 -17.11
C ARG A 48 -12.69 4.64 -16.17
N ASN A 49 -13.12 5.89 -16.04
CA ASN A 49 -12.49 6.86 -15.14
C ASN A 49 -12.63 6.44 -13.68
N TRP A 50 -13.79 5.91 -13.28
CA TRP A 50 -14.02 5.35 -11.96
C TRP A 50 -13.07 4.20 -11.62
N LEU A 51 -12.95 3.22 -12.53
CA LEU A 51 -12.08 2.06 -12.33
C LEU A 51 -10.60 2.45 -12.29
N ARG A 52 -10.20 3.45 -13.07
CA ARG A 52 -8.84 4.00 -13.02
C ARG A 52 -8.58 4.69 -11.69
N ALA A 53 -9.51 5.53 -11.22
CA ALA A 53 -9.41 6.19 -9.92
C ALA A 53 -9.28 5.21 -8.76
N GLU A 54 -10.08 4.13 -8.75
CA GLU A 54 -10.00 3.09 -7.72
C GLU A 54 -8.61 2.42 -7.68
N ARG A 55 -8.03 2.10 -8.84
CA ARG A 55 -6.69 1.51 -8.94
C ARG A 55 -5.59 2.44 -8.45
N GLU A 56 -5.64 3.71 -8.86
CA GLU A 56 -4.66 4.72 -8.45
C GLU A 56 -4.69 4.94 -6.93
N LEU A 57 -5.88 4.99 -6.33
CA LEU A 57 -6.01 5.19 -4.88
C LEU A 57 -5.74 3.94 -4.04
N THR A 58 -5.88 2.75 -4.61
CA THR A 58 -5.54 1.48 -3.95
C THR A 58 -4.03 1.22 -3.97
N ALA A 59 -3.33 1.73 -4.99
CA ALA A 59 -1.89 1.58 -5.16
C ALA A 59 -1.05 2.64 -4.41
N ALA A 60 -1.70 3.70 -3.93
CA ALA A 60 -1.09 4.78 -3.13
C ALA A 60 -0.97 4.41 -1.64
#